data_AF-A0A368CNR3-F1
#
_entry.id   AF-A0A368CNR3-F1
#
_cell.length_a   1.000
_cell.length_b   1.000
_cell.length_c   1.000
_cell.angle_alpha   90.00
_cell.angle_beta   90.00
_cell.angle_gamma   90.00
#
_symmetry.space_group_name_H-M   'P 1'
#
loop_
_entity.id
_entity.type
_entity.pdbx_description
1 polymer ?
#
loop_
_entity_poly.entity_id
_entity_poly.type
_entity_poly.pdbx_seq_one_letter_code
_entity_poly.pdbx_strand_id
1 'polypeptide(L)'
;MPSFLRRHALPLILLAGLLLRLLLLVLLPPGYDEAYYLFYGAHPALSYFDHPAAVGLWAWLGSQLNLGIIGLRLPVALSYTIASAVLAQAARRGLGRGSDLWTAALTVLCPLLLLVGGVLLLPDAPLLLLLSLVLWGLAIDLPWGRLGLLLGGLTLCKYHAVPLLLCLACWALSRPATRKRLLGPEGVRALLSWLLVSAPLWIWNGQHGWVSFFFQGGRTVKDSGFNLAGPPLFLASQLVALFPTIGVVLVMALAAHRHDQHSDYRRLLRWLSLPPLVLFLLLAGRMQVLISWLVPIWWILLPLAGAWLAEAWQRRAGFLRWWLPLTIALPPLLALVATVHVRSGLAAPLLGATQDTSRELSSSHELRAALQAEPRLWSSLQQADLLVGERYYEPGFLALALGRDSTAEFTTFNGDARGFAFWQPKDGFAGRSGIVFGFNMPQRDRADPAERRGWLNRLPGVEPLGAVQLQRGDGPGPVVRFYRFGPLTGPWPRRYGPGALNPDDDPRR
;
A
#
# COMPACT_ATOMS: atom_id res chain seq x y z
N MET A 1 12.73 19.21 32.54
CA MET A 1 11.54 19.00 31.68
C MET A 1 10.29 19.14 32.53
N PRO A 2 9.42 20.13 32.28
CA PRO A 2 8.16 20.34 33.00
C PRO A 2 7.34 19.05 33.16
N SER A 3 6.66 18.90 34.31
CA SER A 3 5.82 17.73 34.65
C SER A 3 4.73 17.45 33.59
N PHE A 4 4.19 18.51 32.99
CA PHE A 4 3.27 18.44 31.87
C PHE A 4 3.84 17.69 30.66
N LEU A 5 5.04 18.08 30.20
CA LEU A 5 5.68 17.46 29.03
C LEU A 5 6.00 15.98 29.27
N ARG A 6 6.31 15.57 30.50
CA ARG A 6 6.50 14.14 30.82
C ARG A 6 5.20 13.35 30.78
N ARG A 7 4.09 13.93 31.25
CA ARG A 7 2.77 13.27 31.27
C ARG A 7 2.15 13.16 29.88
N HIS A 8 2.41 14.14 29.01
CA HIS A 8 1.79 14.25 27.69
C HIS A 8 2.74 13.93 26.52
N ALA A 9 3.95 13.40 26.78
CA ALA A 9 4.93 13.11 25.74
C ALA A 9 4.39 12.20 24.62
N LEU A 10 3.76 11.07 24.97
CA LEU A 10 3.22 10.14 23.98
C LEU A 10 2.10 10.78 23.13
N PRO A 11 1.05 11.39 23.71
CA PRO A 11 0.05 12.13 22.94
C PRO A 11 0.64 13.20 22.02
N LEU A 12 1.64 13.95 22.48
CA LEU A 12 2.29 15.01 21.67
C LEU A 12 3.05 14.43 20.47
N ILE A 13 3.76 13.31 20.64
CA ILE A 13 4.44 12.61 19.54
C ILE A 13 3.41 12.13 18.50
N LEU A 14 2.32 11.50 18.96
CA LEU A 14 1.27 11.00 18.08
C LEU A 14 0.57 12.14 17.34
N LEU A 15 0.29 13.26 18.03
CA LEU A 15 -0.29 14.45 17.44
C LEU A 15 0.63 15.07 16.39
N ALA A 16 1.93 15.24 16.70
CA ALA A 16 2.90 15.75 15.74
C ALA A 16 2.97 14.89 14.48
N GLY A 17 2.99 13.56 14.65
CA GLY A 17 2.94 12.62 13.53
C GLY A 17 1.64 12.67 12.73
N LEU A 18 0.50 12.88 13.38
CA LEU A 18 -0.78 13.07 12.70
C LEU A 18 -0.79 14.38 11.89
N LEU A 19 -0.34 15.49 12.48
CA LEU A 19 -0.27 16.78 11.78
C LEU A 19 0.65 16.72 10.56
N LEU A 20 1.81 16.06 10.67
CA LEU A 20 2.70 15.83 9.53
C LEU A 20 1.99 15.03 8.42
N ARG A 21 1.30 13.96 8.76
CA ARG A 21 0.57 13.14 7.78
C ARG A 21 -0.59 13.88 7.15
N LEU A 22 -1.36 14.68 7.91
CA LEU A 22 -2.44 15.52 7.38
C LEU A 22 -1.90 16.57 6.41
N LEU A 23 -0.72 17.15 6.69
CA LEU A 23 -0.06 18.05 5.75
C LEU A 23 0.32 17.32 4.46
N LEU A 24 0.98 16.16 4.55
CA LEU A 24 1.38 15.37 3.38
C LEU A 24 0.18 14.87 2.56
N LEU A 25 -0.94 14.55 3.22
CA LEU A 25 -2.20 14.12 2.62
C LEU A 25 -2.72 15.09 1.56
N VAL A 26 -2.62 16.39 1.86
CA VAL A 26 -3.10 17.52 1.04
C VAL A 26 -2.08 17.85 -0.05
N LEU A 27 -0.80 17.67 0.23
CA LEU A 27 0.26 18.07 -0.68
C LEU A 27 0.59 17.02 -1.74
N LEU A 28 0.49 15.72 -1.42
CA LEU A 28 0.88 14.67 -2.36
C LEU A 28 -0.23 14.41 -3.39
N PRO A 29 0.10 14.35 -4.70
CA PRO A 29 -0.82 13.82 -5.70
C PRO A 29 -1.18 12.35 -5.41
N PRO A 30 -2.31 11.84 -5.92
CA PRO A 30 -2.65 10.42 -5.82
C PRO A 30 -1.58 9.54 -6.48
N GLY A 31 -1.21 8.45 -5.81
CA GLY A 31 -0.43 7.36 -6.39
C GLY A 31 -1.29 6.43 -7.23
N TYR A 32 -0.65 5.61 -8.08
CA TYR A 32 -1.35 4.71 -9.00
C TYR A 32 -2.31 3.75 -8.32
N ASP A 33 -1.83 3.02 -7.31
CA ASP A 33 -2.65 2.03 -6.61
C ASP A 33 -3.75 2.69 -5.76
N GLU A 34 -3.54 3.89 -5.24
CA GLU A 34 -4.56 4.60 -4.45
C GLU A 34 -5.79 4.95 -5.28
N ALA A 35 -5.54 5.46 -6.49
CA ALA A 35 -6.58 5.79 -7.45
C ALA A 35 -7.36 4.54 -7.84
N TYR A 36 -6.67 3.40 -8.01
CA TYR A 36 -7.30 2.12 -8.28
C TYR A 36 -8.19 1.62 -7.12
N TYR A 37 -7.75 1.75 -5.87
CA TYR A 37 -8.53 1.28 -4.72
C TYR A 37 -9.80 2.09 -4.45
N LEU A 38 -9.98 3.27 -5.06
CA LEU A 38 -11.28 3.94 -5.12
C LEU A 38 -12.39 2.96 -5.53
N PHE A 39 -12.13 2.14 -6.56
CA PHE A 39 -13.11 1.17 -7.07
C PHE A 39 -13.33 -0.01 -6.13
N TYR A 40 -12.40 -0.31 -5.22
CA TYR A 40 -12.64 -1.33 -4.19
C TYR A 40 -13.70 -0.79 -3.22
N GLY A 41 -13.63 0.49 -2.88
CA GLY A 41 -14.66 1.14 -2.07
C GLY A 41 -16.00 1.27 -2.79
N ALA A 42 -16.00 1.44 -4.11
CA ALA A 42 -17.20 1.54 -4.94
C ALA A 42 -17.88 0.19 -5.21
N HIS A 43 -17.11 -0.91 -5.19
CA HIS A 43 -17.60 -2.27 -5.43
C HIS A 43 -17.29 -3.20 -4.24
N PRO A 44 -17.93 -3.02 -3.07
CA PRO A 44 -17.70 -3.87 -1.91
C PRO A 44 -17.84 -5.38 -2.24
N ALA A 45 -16.79 -6.13 -1.95
CA ALA A 45 -16.73 -7.57 -2.16
C ALA A 45 -16.11 -8.31 -0.96
N LEU A 46 -16.33 -9.62 -0.87
CA LEU A 46 -15.74 -10.47 0.17
C LEU A 46 -14.19 -10.52 0.12
N SER A 47 -13.61 -10.33 -1.06
CA SER A 47 -12.19 -10.09 -1.32
C SER A 47 -12.04 -9.47 -2.72
N TYR A 48 -10.82 -9.09 -3.09
CA TYR A 48 -10.51 -8.60 -4.42
C TYR A 48 -9.36 -9.37 -5.07
N PHE A 49 -9.12 -9.08 -6.35
CA PHE A 49 -8.18 -9.78 -7.21
C PHE A 49 -6.74 -9.77 -6.67
N ASP A 50 -6.15 -8.60 -6.40
CA ASP A 50 -4.75 -8.52 -5.94
C ASP A 50 -4.62 -8.39 -4.41
N HIS A 51 -5.67 -7.96 -3.71
CA HIS A 51 -5.66 -7.75 -2.27
C HIS A 51 -6.93 -8.24 -1.55
N PRO A 52 -6.82 -8.69 -0.29
CA PRO A 52 -7.98 -8.98 0.55
C PRO A 52 -8.81 -7.72 0.88
N ALA A 53 -9.96 -7.92 1.53
CA ALA A 53 -11.02 -6.91 1.61
C ALA A 53 -10.69 -5.60 2.37
N ALA A 54 -9.72 -5.59 3.30
CA ALA A 54 -9.58 -4.46 4.23
C ALA A 54 -9.23 -3.12 3.55
N VAL A 55 -8.43 -3.13 2.48
CA VAL A 55 -8.11 -1.88 1.76
C VAL A 55 -9.37 -1.28 1.10
N GLY A 56 -10.29 -2.13 0.63
CA GLY A 56 -11.58 -1.71 0.09
C GLY A 56 -12.50 -1.11 1.16
N LEU A 57 -12.48 -1.65 2.38
CA LEU A 57 -13.20 -1.05 3.51
C LEU A 57 -12.66 0.36 3.85
N TRP A 58 -11.35 0.55 3.84
CA TRP A 58 -10.74 1.87 4.04
C TRP A 58 -11.11 2.84 2.91
N ALA A 59 -11.07 2.36 1.66
CA ALA A 59 -11.49 3.13 0.50
C ALA A 59 -12.97 3.55 0.61
N TRP A 60 -13.84 2.64 1.02
CA TRP A 60 -15.26 2.92 1.23
C TRP A 60 -15.50 3.94 2.34
N LEU A 61 -14.86 3.79 3.51
CA LEU A 61 -14.94 4.77 4.60
C LEU A 61 -14.49 6.15 4.14
N GLY A 62 -13.42 6.22 3.36
CA GLY A 62 -12.89 7.47 2.85
C GLY A 62 -13.76 8.11 1.77
N SER A 63 -14.40 7.29 0.92
CA SER A 63 -15.30 7.79 -0.13
C SER A 63 -16.57 8.42 0.46
N GLN A 64 -17.04 7.95 1.63
CA GLN A 64 -18.19 8.55 2.33
C GLN A 64 -17.94 10.02 2.72
N LEU A 65 -16.68 10.44 2.88
CA LEU A 65 -16.32 11.81 3.25
C LEU A 65 -16.49 12.80 2.10
N ASN A 66 -16.53 12.33 0.85
CA ASN A 66 -16.68 13.18 -0.35
C ASN A 66 -15.63 14.30 -0.49
N LEU A 67 -14.40 14.05 -0.03
CA LEU A 67 -13.27 14.99 -0.11
C LEU A 67 -12.23 14.58 -1.17
N GLY A 68 -12.63 13.81 -2.19
CA GLY A 68 -11.71 13.28 -3.20
C GLY A 68 -10.60 12.41 -2.60
N ILE A 69 -9.36 12.59 -3.07
CA ILE A 69 -8.19 11.83 -2.59
C ILE A 69 -7.91 12.05 -1.09
N ILE A 70 -8.18 13.25 -0.57
CA ILE A 70 -8.04 13.57 0.86
C ILE A 70 -9.00 12.69 1.69
N GLY A 71 -10.24 12.52 1.21
CA GLY A 71 -11.23 11.65 1.85
C GLY A 71 -10.74 10.21 1.94
N LEU A 72 -10.22 9.66 0.84
CA LEU A 72 -9.68 8.30 0.78
C LEU A 72 -8.53 8.04 1.77
N ARG A 73 -7.72 9.06 2.04
CA ARG A 73 -6.54 8.92 2.89
C ARG A 73 -6.81 9.25 4.37
N LEU A 74 -7.91 9.91 4.72
CA LEU A 74 -8.18 10.27 6.12
C LEU A 74 -8.32 9.03 7.05
N PRO A 75 -9.05 7.96 6.67
CA PRO A 75 -9.09 6.72 7.46
C PRO A 75 -7.70 6.11 7.67
N VAL A 76 -6.81 6.22 6.67
CA VAL A 76 -5.42 5.74 6.74
C VAL A 76 -4.62 6.51 7.78
N ALA A 77 -4.66 7.84 7.74
CA ALA A 77 -3.95 8.69 8.70
C ALA A 77 -4.43 8.44 10.14
N LEU A 78 -5.73 8.28 10.34
CA LEU A 78 -6.30 7.97 11.65
C LEU A 78 -5.90 6.56 12.12
N SER A 79 -6.05 5.54 11.26
CA SER A 79 -5.71 4.16 11.61
C SER A 79 -4.23 3.99 11.96
N TYR A 80 -3.33 4.68 11.27
CA TYR A 80 -1.91 4.64 11.59
C TYR A 80 -1.59 5.33 12.93
N THR A 81 -2.30 6.40 13.28
CA THR A 81 -2.14 7.03 14.61
C THR A 81 -2.52 6.07 15.73
N ILE A 82 -3.63 5.35 15.55
CA ILE A 82 -4.08 4.31 16.46
C ILE A 82 -3.08 3.15 16.49
N ALA A 83 -2.60 2.70 15.33
CA ALA A 83 -1.58 1.66 15.20
C ALA A 83 -0.31 2.02 15.99
N SER A 84 0.21 3.24 15.82
CA SER A 84 1.37 3.75 16.56
C SER A 84 1.15 3.76 18.07
N ALA A 85 -0.02 4.19 18.53
CA ALA A 85 -0.36 4.20 19.96
C ALA A 85 -0.42 2.79 20.55
N VAL A 86 -1.07 1.86 19.84
CA VAL A 86 -1.18 0.45 20.23
C VAL A 86 0.18 -0.23 20.20
N LEU A 87 1.01 0.03 19.19
CA LEU A 87 2.37 -0.51 19.08
C LEU A 87 3.26 0.00 20.22
N ALA A 88 3.17 1.29 20.55
CA ALA A 88 3.87 1.86 21.71
C ALA A 88 3.42 1.18 23.01
N GLN A 89 2.13 0.91 23.16
CA GLN A 89 1.61 0.18 24.30
C GLN A 89 2.11 -1.28 24.33
N ALA A 90 2.18 -1.95 23.19
CA ALA A 90 2.77 -3.29 23.05
C ALA A 90 4.24 -3.29 23.50
N ALA A 91 5.01 -2.30 23.05
CA ALA A 91 6.40 -2.11 23.45
C ALA A 91 6.51 -1.93 24.97
N ARG A 92 5.73 -1.03 25.58
CA ARG A 92 5.77 -0.81 27.03
C ARG A 92 5.41 -2.05 27.83
N ARG A 93 4.40 -2.80 27.41
CA ARG A 93 3.96 -4.02 28.11
C ARG A 93 4.98 -5.16 27.95
N GLY A 94 5.50 -5.35 26.75
CA GLY A 94 6.41 -6.46 26.45
C GLY A 94 7.88 -6.20 26.76
N LEU A 95 8.33 -4.94 26.76
CA LEU A 95 9.74 -4.53 26.81
C LEU A 95 10.07 -3.51 27.90
N GLY A 96 9.08 -3.06 28.67
CA GLY A 96 9.28 -2.20 29.84
C GLY A 96 9.19 -0.69 29.54
N ARG A 97 9.34 0.11 30.60
CA ARG A 97 9.13 1.58 30.58
C ARG A 97 10.12 2.29 29.66
N GLY A 98 9.63 3.28 28.91
CA GLY A 98 10.44 4.12 28.02
C GLY A 98 10.49 3.60 26.58
N SER A 99 10.27 2.31 26.36
CA SER A 99 10.19 1.74 25.01
C SER A 99 9.01 2.28 24.20
N ASP A 100 7.90 2.66 24.85
CA ASP A 100 6.72 3.27 24.24
C ASP A 100 7.04 4.57 23.50
N LEU A 101 7.73 5.50 24.17
CA LEU A 101 8.02 6.81 23.60
C LEU A 101 8.93 6.71 22.38
N TRP A 102 9.98 5.88 22.46
CA TRP A 102 10.88 5.65 21.33
C TRP A 102 10.20 4.90 20.18
N THR A 103 9.37 3.92 20.49
CA THR A 103 8.58 3.20 19.46
C THR A 103 7.67 4.18 18.73
N ALA A 104 6.89 5.00 19.46
CA ALA A 104 6.03 6.01 18.86
C ALA A 104 6.83 7.02 18.02
N ALA A 105 7.97 7.51 18.52
CA ALA A 105 8.83 8.43 17.77
C ALA A 105 9.33 7.79 16.47
N LEU A 106 9.78 6.53 16.49
CA LEU A 106 10.23 5.83 15.27
C LEU A 106 9.10 5.65 14.26
N THR A 107 7.85 5.41 14.68
CA THR A 107 6.71 5.36 13.74
C THR A 107 6.45 6.69 13.04
N VAL A 108 6.77 7.82 13.68
CA VAL A 108 6.60 9.16 13.10
C VAL A 108 7.78 9.52 12.20
N LEU A 109 8.99 9.12 12.56
CA LEU A 109 10.21 9.56 11.88
C LEU A 109 10.61 8.66 10.71
N CYS A 110 10.12 7.44 10.62
CA CYS A 110 10.47 6.52 9.53
C CYS A 110 9.67 6.84 8.25
N PRO A 111 10.29 7.39 7.18
CA PRO A 111 9.55 7.91 6.02
C PRO A 111 8.77 6.83 5.27
N LEU A 112 9.39 5.65 5.06
CA LEU A 112 8.73 4.52 4.40
C LEU A 112 7.44 4.12 5.11
N LEU A 113 7.50 3.93 6.43
CA LEU A 113 6.35 3.48 7.22
C LEU A 113 5.28 4.56 7.28
N LEU A 114 5.70 5.82 7.47
CA LEU A 114 4.80 6.96 7.51
C LEU A 114 4.02 7.12 6.20
N LEU A 115 4.69 7.03 5.05
CA LEU A 115 4.04 7.18 3.75
C LEU A 115 3.16 5.98 3.41
N VAL A 116 3.72 4.77 3.46
CA VAL A 116 3.03 3.55 3.01
C VAL A 116 1.88 3.16 3.94
N GLY A 117 2.04 3.33 5.24
CA GLY A 117 1.04 2.95 6.23
C GLY A 117 0.14 4.09 6.68
N GLY A 118 0.59 5.35 6.55
CA GLY A 118 -0.03 6.50 7.23
C GLY A 118 -0.44 7.67 6.34
N VAL A 119 -0.12 7.65 5.04
CA VAL A 119 -0.55 8.68 4.09
C VAL A 119 -1.26 8.07 2.89
N LEU A 120 -0.66 7.08 2.24
CA LEU A 120 -1.20 6.52 1.01
C LEU A 120 -2.28 5.47 1.30
N LEU A 121 -3.39 5.47 0.55
CA LEU A 121 -4.37 4.40 0.59
C LEU A 121 -3.77 3.12 0.00
N LEU A 122 -3.22 2.28 0.87
CA LEU A 122 -2.58 1.03 0.54
C LEU A 122 -3.05 -0.08 1.51
N PRO A 123 -2.94 -1.37 1.13
CA PRO A 123 -3.28 -2.49 2.02
C PRO A 123 -2.44 -2.53 3.30
N ASP A 124 -1.31 -1.82 3.34
CA ASP A 124 -0.46 -1.70 4.50
C ASP A 124 -1.12 -0.90 5.64
N ALA A 125 -2.00 0.07 5.35
CA ALA A 125 -2.67 0.86 6.36
C ALA A 125 -3.51 0.02 7.37
N PRO A 126 -4.48 -0.81 6.91
CA PRO A 126 -5.18 -1.71 7.82
C PRO A 126 -4.24 -2.79 8.40
N LEU A 127 -3.26 -3.27 7.61
CA LEU A 127 -2.31 -4.29 8.07
C LEU A 127 -1.55 -3.84 9.32
N LEU A 128 -1.01 -2.62 9.33
CA LEU A 128 -0.22 -2.11 10.46
C LEU A 128 -1.06 -1.92 11.72
N LEU A 129 -2.33 -1.53 11.59
CA LEU A 129 -3.26 -1.44 12.72
C LEU A 129 -3.51 -2.83 13.35
N LEU A 130 -3.90 -3.81 12.53
CA LEU A 130 -4.17 -5.17 12.99
C LEU A 130 -2.89 -5.83 13.53
N LEU A 131 -1.75 -5.59 12.90
CA LEU A 131 -0.46 -6.09 13.37
C LEU A 131 -0.08 -5.50 14.73
N SER A 132 -0.33 -4.21 14.94
CA SER A 132 -0.11 -3.57 16.25
C SER A 132 -0.99 -4.19 17.32
N LEU A 133 -2.27 -4.46 17.01
CA LEU A 133 -3.19 -5.14 17.93
C LEU A 133 -2.74 -6.58 18.24
N VAL A 134 -2.25 -7.33 17.25
CA VAL A 134 -1.67 -8.67 17.44
C VAL A 134 -0.47 -8.61 18.36
N LEU A 135 0.49 -7.70 18.11
CA LEU A 135 1.68 -7.53 18.94
C LEU A 135 1.31 -7.10 20.37
N TRP A 136 0.37 -6.18 20.52
CA TRP A 136 -0.16 -5.80 21.83
C TRP A 136 -0.81 -6.99 22.55
N GLY A 137 -1.63 -7.77 21.85
CA GLY A 137 -2.26 -8.97 22.39
C GLY A 137 -1.23 -10.01 22.85
N LEU A 138 -0.17 -10.21 22.08
CA LEU A 138 0.95 -11.09 22.46
C LEU A 138 1.71 -10.56 23.68
N ALA A 139 1.88 -9.23 23.80
CA ALA A 139 2.56 -8.60 24.94
C ALA A 139 1.78 -8.69 26.26
N ILE A 140 0.45 -8.88 26.20
CA ILE A 140 -0.41 -9.01 27.39
C ILE A 140 -0.97 -10.42 27.59
N ASP A 141 -0.51 -11.40 26.80
CA ASP A 141 -1.04 -12.78 26.76
C ASP A 141 -2.57 -12.84 26.59
N LEU A 142 -3.07 -12.15 25.56
CA LEU A 142 -4.49 -12.10 25.21
C LEU A 142 -5.05 -13.52 25.01
N PRO A 143 -6.30 -13.82 25.46
CA PRO A 143 -6.93 -15.11 25.22
C PRO A 143 -6.89 -15.51 23.75
N TRP A 144 -6.50 -16.75 23.48
CA TRP A 144 -6.15 -17.21 22.12
C TRP A 144 -7.29 -17.12 21.10
N GLY A 145 -8.56 -17.25 21.53
CA GLY A 145 -9.71 -16.97 20.66
C GLY A 145 -9.75 -15.53 20.18
N ARG A 146 -9.52 -14.55 21.07
CA ARG A 146 -9.45 -13.12 20.71
C ARG A 146 -8.22 -12.84 19.84
N LEU A 147 -7.09 -13.50 20.11
CA LEU A 147 -5.93 -13.43 19.22
C LEU A 147 -6.25 -13.98 17.83
N GLY A 148 -7.01 -15.09 17.74
CA GLY A 148 -7.53 -15.65 16.50
C GLY A 148 -8.36 -14.66 15.69
N LEU A 149 -9.24 -13.88 16.34
CA LEU A 149 -10.01 -12.80 15.68
C LEU A 149 -9.07 -11.76 15.05
N LEU A 150 -8.05 -11.31 15.78
CA LEU A 150 -7.06 -10.34 15.28
C LEU A 150 -6.24 -10.91 14.12
N LEU A 151 -5.81 -12.17 14.20
CA LEU A 151 -5.10 -12.85 13.12
C LEU A 151 -5.97 -13.02 11.87
N GLY A 152 -7.28 -13.26 12.05
CA GLY A 152 -8.24 -13.35 10.96
C GLY A 152 -8.36 -12.01 10.24
N GLY A 153 -8.50 -10.92 11.01
CA GLY A 153 -8.50 -9.56 10.48
C GLY A 153 -7.18 -9.20 9.77
N LEU A 154 -6.03 -9.61 10.33
CA LEU A 154 -4.72 -9.42 9.70
C LEU A 154 -4.64 -10.13 8.33
N THR A 155 -5.23 -11.33 8.23
CA THR A 155 -5.30 -12.11 6.97
C THR A 155 -6.14 -11.39 5.91
N LEU A 156 -7.16 -10.63 6.32
CA LEU A 156 -7.96 -9.79 5.43
C LEU A 156 -7.29 -8.47 5.01
N CYS A 157 -6.04 -8.21 5.40
CA CYS A 157 -5.33 -6.99 5.01
C CYS A 157 -4.43 -7.18 3.78
N LYS A 158 -3.58 -8.20 3.80
CA LYS A 158 -2.56 -8.44 2.75
C LYS A 158 -2.08 -9.88 2.81
N TYR A 159 -1.83 -10.52 1.65
CA TYR A 159 -1.31 -11.90 1.58
C TYR A 159 0.04 -12.10 2.30
N HIS A 160 0.80 -11.01 2.51
CA HIS A 160 2.05 -11.00 3.28
C HIS A 160 1.85 -11.30 4.78
N ALA A 161 0.61 -11.33 5.28
CA ALA A 161 0.29 -11.81 6.61
C ALA A 161 0.55 -13.33 6.77
N VAL A 162 0.47 -14.11 5.68
CA VAL A 162 0.61 -15.58 5.77
C VAL A 162 1.99 -16.01 6.30
N PRO A 163 3.14 -15.51 5.78
CA PRO A 163 4.44 -15.78 6.38
C PRO A 163 4.51 -15.46 7.88
N LEU A 164 3.87 -14.38 8.34
CA LEU A 164 3.84 -14.01 9.75
C LEU A 164 3.02 -14.99 10.60
N LEU A 165 1.85 -15.41 10.10
CA LEU A 165 1.02 -16.41 10.76
C LEU A 165 1.75 -17.75 10.89
N LEU A 166 2.46 -18.18 9.84
CA LEU A 166 3.30 -19.38 9.87
C LEU A 166 4.43 -19.24 10.89
N CYS A 167 5.12 -18.09 10.93
CA CYS A 167 6.17 -17.84 11.93
C CYS A 167 5.61 -17.92 13.36
N LEU A 168 4.44 -17.35 13.61
CA LEU A 168 3.79 -17.39 14.92
C LEU A 168 3.37 -18.81 15.31
N ALA A 169 2.84 -19.60 14.36
CA ALA A 169 2.51 -21.01 14.60
C ALA A 169 3.77 -21.83 14.92
N CYS A 170 4.85 -21.67 14.14
CA CYS A 170 6.14 -22.32 14.39
C CYS A 170 6.74 -21.90 15.74
N TRP A 171 6.59 -20.63 16.13
CA TRP A 171 6.99 -20.16 17.47
C TRP A 171 6.20 -20.87 18.57
N ALA A 172 4.88 -20.93 18.43
CA ALA A 172 4.02 -21.58 19.40
C ALA A 172 4.36 -23.07 19.52
N LEU A 173 4.67 -23.75 18.41
CA LEU A 173 5.09 -25.16 18.39
C LEU A 173 6.50 -25.38 18.97
N SER A 174 7.41 -24.41 18.89
CA SER A 174 8.81 -24.63 19.30
C SER A 174 8.99 -24.69 20.82
N ARG A 175 8.04 -24.16 21.62
CA ARG A 175 8.14 -24.11 23.09
C ARG A 175 7.11 -25.01 23.76
N PRO A 176 7.47 -25.80 24.80
CA PRO A 176 6.54 -26.72 25.46
C PRO A 176 5.24 -26.05 25.97
N ALA A 177 5.36 -24.88 26.61
CA ALA A 177 4.22 -24.18 27.19
C ALA A 177 3.20 -23.71 26.13
N THR A 178 3.66 -23.07 25.05
CA THR A 178 2.79 -22.61 23.97
C THR A 178 2.33 -23.75 23.07
N ARG A 179 3.12 -24.82 22.91
CA ARG A 179 2.74 -26.03 22.16
C ARG A 179 1.54 -26.70 22.80
N LYS A 180 1.54 -26.85 24.12
CA LYS A 180 0.40 -27.41 24.87
C LYS A 180 -0.88 -26.58 24.68
N ARG A 181 -0.76 -25.24 24.67
CA ARG A 181 -1.90 -24.34 24.42
C ARG A 181 -2.41 -24.44 22.98
N LEU A 182 -1.50 -24.52 22.00
CA LEU A 182 -1.82 -24.65 20.57
C LEU A 182 -2.48 -25.98 20.22
N LEU A 183 -2.03 -27.08 20.81
CA LEU A 183 -2.63 -28.40 20.60
C LEU A 183 -3.84 -28.66 21.51
N GLY A 184 -4.18 -27.70 22.38
CA GLY A 184 -5.30 -27.79 23.31
C GLY A 184 -6.51 -26.94 22.89
N PRO A 185 -7.49 -26.77 23.80
CA PRO A 185 -8.72 -26.02 23.53
C PRO A 185 -8.48 -24.54 23.16
N GLU A 186 -7.39 -23.95 23.64
CA GLU A 186 -7.01 -22.57 23.28
C GLU A 186 -6.65 -22.44 21.80
N GLY A 187 -5.88 -23.37 21.25
CA GLY A 187 -5.55 -23.41 19.83
C GLY A 187 -6.78 -23.64 18.95
N VAL A 188 -7.68 -24.54 19.36
CA VAL A 188 -8.96 -24.74 18.65
C VAL A 188 -9.78 -23.45 18.61
N ARG A 189 -9.91 -22.74 19.74
CA ARG A 189 -10.59 -21.44 19.78
C ARG A 189 -9.93 -20.41 18.87
N ALA A 190 -8.59 -20.33 18.88
CA ALA A 190 -7.86 -19.44 17.98
C ALA A 190 -8.14 -19.75 16.51
N LEU A 191 -8.10 -21.04 16.14
CA LEU A 191 -8.34 -21.50 14.78
C LEU A 191 -9.77 -21.19 14.32
N LEU A 192 -10.78 -21.50 15.14
CA LEU A 192 -12.18 -21.21 14.82
C LEU A 192 -12.44 -19.71 14.68
N SER A 193 -11.89 -18.89 15.59
CA SER A 193 -11.99 -17.43 15.50
C SER A 193 -11.27 -16.87 14.27
N TRP A 194 -10.11 -17.41 13.92
CA TRP A 194 -9.38 -17.04 12.71
C TRP A 194 -10.14 -17.41 11.44
N LEU A 195 -10.65 -18.64 11.34
CA LEU A 195 -11.46 -19.11 10.20
C LEU A 195 -12.72 -18.27 10.04
N LEU A 196 -13.42 -17.99 11.13
CA LEU A 196 -14.64 -17.17 11.12
C LEU A 196 -14.39 -15.78 10.52
N VAL A 197 -13.34 -15.09 10.97
CA VAL A 197 -13.04 -13.74 10.50
C VAL A 197 -12.41 -13.75 9.11
N SER A 198 -11.55 -14.72 8.79
CA SER A 198 -10.90 -14.82 7.47
C SER A 198 -11.78 -15.46 6.39
N ALA A 199 -12.95 -15.99 6.73
CA ALA A 199 -13.90 -16.65 5.82
C ALA A 199 -14.16 -15.88 4.50
N PRO A 200 -14.35 -14.55 4.49
CA PRO A 200 -14.59 -13.80 3.25
C PRO A 200 -13.50 -14.01 2.19
N LEU A 201 -12.23 -14.07 2.60
CA LEU A 201 -11.09 -14.30 1.71
C LEU A 201 -11.19 -15.66 1.01
N TRP A 202 -11.48 -16.71 1.79
CA TRP A 202 -11.54 -18.10 1.33
C TRP A 202 -12.74 -18.33 0.43
N ILE A 203 -13.91 -17.82 0.82
CA ILE A 203 -15.16 -17.94 0.05
C ILE A 203 -15.00 -17.25 -1.30
N TRP A 204 -14.51 -16.00 -1.32
CA TRP A 204 -14.34 -15.25 -2.56
C TRP A 204 -13.36 -15.95 -3.50
N ASN A 205 -12.20 -16.38 -3.01
CA ASN A 205 -11.23 -17.08 -3.85
C ASN A 205 -11.78 -18.42 -4.35
N GLY A 206 -12.49 -19.19 -3.53
CA GLY A 206 -13.13 -20.44 -3.95
C GLY A 206 -14.14 -20.22 -5.09
N GLN A 207 -14.88 -19.11 -5.07
CA GLN A 207 -15.82 -18.72 -6.14
C GLN A 207 -15.13 -18.22 -7.41
N HIS A 208 -13.88 -17.74 -7.32
CA HIS A 208 -13.15 -17.11 -8.42
C HIS A 208 -11.93 -17.93 -8.85
N GLY A 209 -11.94 -19.25 -8.62
CA GLY A 209 -10.88 -20.15 -9.08
C GLY A 209 -9.51 -19.84 -8.49
N TRP A 210 -9.45 -19.36 -7.25
CA TRP A 210 -8.21 -19.06 -6.51
C TRP A 210 -7.30 -18.04 -7.20
N VAL A 211 -7.88 -17.20 -8.07
CA VAL A 211 -7.16 -16.29 -8.96
C VAL A 211 -6.16 -15.39 -8.24
N SER A 212 -6.49 -14.90 -7.03
CA SER A 212 -5.58 -14.04 -6.28
C SER A 212 -4.30 -14.77 -5.87
N PHE A 213 -4.40 -16.03 -5.47
CA PHE A 213 -3.24 -16.82 -5.07
C PHE A 213 -2.35 -17.13 -6.28
N PHE A 214 -2.95 -17.45 -7.43
CA PHE A 214 -2.21 -17.63 -8.68
C PHE A 214 -1.53 -16.34 -9.13
N PHE A 215 -2.21 -15.20 -9.01
CA PHE A 215 -1.61 -13.89 -9.30
C PHE A 215 -0.40 -13.61 -8.41
N GLN A 216 -0.49 -13.86 -7.10
CA GLN A 216 0.64 -13.63 -6.19
C GLN A 216 1.80 -14.61 -6.41
N GLY A 217 1.51 -15.90 -6.66
CA GLY A 217 2.52 -16.92 -6.93
C GLY A 217 3.20 -16.78 -8.30
N GLY A 218 2.45 -16.34 -9.32
CA GLY A 218 2.95 -16.16 -10.68
C GLY A 218 4.05 -15.10 -10.83
N ARG A 219 4.17 -14.18 -9.85
CA ARG A 219 5.21 -13.13 -9.86
C ARG A 219 6.64 -13.68 -9.71
N THR A 220 6.79 -14.92 -9.24
CA THR A 220 8.08 -15.57 -9.00
C THR A 220 8.57 -16.40 -10.19
N VAL A 221 7.75 -16.60 -11.23
CA VAL A 221 8.00 -17.55 -12.33
C VAL A 221 8.66 -16.88 -13.56
N LYS A 222 9.64 -15.98 -13.35
CA LYS A 222 10.49 -15.53 -14.46
C LYS A 222 11.69 -16.46 -14.58
N ASP A 223 11.94 -17.00 -15.78
CA ASP A 223 13.04 -17.91 -16.15
C ASP A 223 14.47 -17.30 -16.06
N SER A 224 14.67 -16.30 -15.21
CA SER A 224 16.00 -15.75 -14.93
C SER A 224 16.64 -16.50 -13.77
N GLY A 225 17.92 -16.87 -13.91
CA GLY A 225 18.74 -17.43 -12.82
C GLY A 225 18.80 -16.50 -11.60
N PHE A 226 19.29 -17.02 -10.46
CA PHE A 226 19.42 -16.23 -9.24
C PHE A 226 20.47 -15.12 -9.39
N ASN A 227 20.07 -13.86 -9.25
CA ASN A 227 20.94 -12.70 -9.21
C ASN A 227 21.47 -12.47 -7.78
N LEU A 228 22.75 -12.77 -7.55
CA LEU A 228 23.42 -12.60 -6.26
C LEU A 228 23.50 -11.12 -5.79
N ALA A 229 23.42 -10.15 -6.71
CA ALA A 229 23.39 -8.73 -6.35
C ALA A 229 22.00 -8.28 -5.86
N GLY A 230 20.93 -9.02 -6.15
CA GLY A 230 19.56 -8.66 -5.80
C GLY A 230 19.34 -8.48 -4.29
N PRO A 231 19.66 -9.47 -3.43
CA PRO A 231 19.47 -9.36 -1.98
C PRO A 231 20.19 -8.17 -1.32
N PRO A 232 21.50 -7.93 -1.53
CA PRO A 232 22.19 -6.79 -0.89
C PRO A 232 21.72 -5.43 -1.43
N LEU A 233 21.41 -5.31 -2.74
CA LEU A 233 20.84 -4.09 -3.30
C LEU A 233 19.44 -3.81 -2.75
N PHE A 234 18.63 -4.84 -2.55
CA PHE A 234 17.32 -4.70 -1.93
C PHE A 234 17.44 -4.30 -0.46
N LEU A 235 18.37 -4.87 0.31
CA LEU A 235 18.62 -4.41 1.68
C LEU A 235 19.07 -2.94 1.71
N ALA A 236 19.97 -2.54 0.81
CA ALA A 236 20.44 -1.16 0.71
C ALA A 236 19.29 -0.19 0.40
N SER A 237 18.40 -0.55 -0.54
CA SER A 237 17.23 0.29 -0.87
C SER A 237 16.27 0.43 0.31
N GLN A 238 16.12 -0.61 1.14
CA GLN A 238 15.35 -0.53 2.37
C GLN A 238 15.97 0.41 3.40
N LEU A 239 17.29 0.36 3.60
CA LEU A 239 17.99 1.27 4.52
C LEU A 239 17.83 2.74 4.09
N VAL A 240 17.86 3.00 2.78
CA VAL A 240 17.57 4.34 2.23
C VAL A 240 16.11 4.73 2.49
N ALA A 241 15.16 3.85 2.18
CA ALA A 241 13.72 4.13 2.33
C ALA A 241 13.31 4.34 3.81
N LEU A 242 13.92 3.63 4.75
CA LEU A 242 13.69 3.79 6.19
C LEU A 242 14.31 5.07 6.76
N PHE A 243 15.16 5.76 5.98
CA PHE A 243 16.21 6.67 6.42
C PHE A 243 17.40 5.92 7.08
N PRO A 244 18.65 6.11 6.59
CA PRO A 244 19.78 5.26 6.98
C PRO A 244 20.01 5.14 8.49
N THR A 245 19.85 6.22 9.25
CA THR A 245 20.10 6.19 10.71
C THR A 245 19.04 5.40 11.47
N ILE A 246 17.81 5.36 10.97
CA ILE A 246 16.73 4.53 11.52
C ILE A 246 16.95 3.08 11.13
N GLY A 247 17.30 2.82 9.86
CA GLY A 247 17.65 1.49 9.37
C GLY A 247 18.78 0.84 10.17
N VAL A 248 19.87 1.59 10.42
CA VAL A 248 20.98 1.11 11.26
C VAL A 248 20.51 0.80 12.68
N VAL A 249 19.69 1.65 13.31
CA VAL A 249 19.16 1.38 14.65
C VAL A 249 18.30 0.11 14.67
N LEU A 250 17.49 -0.14 13.64
CA LEU A 250 16.69 -1.37 13.54
C LEU A 250 17.58 -2.62 13.43
N VAL A 251 18.65 -2.56 12.63
CA VAL A 251 19.62 -3.65 12.49
C VAL A 251 20.39 -3.88 13.80
N MET A 252 20.84 -2.81 14.46
CA MET A 252 21.54 -2.91 15.75
C MET A 252 20.64 -3.51 16.84
N ALA A 253 19.37 -3.10 16.88
CA ALA A 253 18.40 -3.62 17.83
C ALA A 253 18.07 -5.11 17.57
N LEU A 254 18.06 -5.52 16.30
CA LEU A 254 17.90 -6.91 15.90
C LEU A 254 19.03 -7.80 16.44
N ALA A 255 20.29 -7.33 16.33
CA ALA A 255 21.49 -8.03 16.79
C ALA A 255 21.73 -7.93 18.31
N ALA A 256 21.19 -6.91 18.98
CA ALA A 256 21.42 -6.72 20.41
C ALA A 256 20.73 -7.81 21.23
N HIS A 257 21.48 -8.56 22.05
CA HIS A 257 20.93 -9.56 22.95
C HIS A 257 20.94 -9.07 24.40
N ARG A 258 19.86 -9.38 25.13
CA ARG A 258 19.76 -9.10 26.56
C ARG A 258 18.93 -10.17 27.25
N HIS A 259 19.48 -10.67 28.35
CA HIS A 259 18.84 -11.64 29.23
C HIS A 259 18.23 -10.89 30.43
N ASP A 260 16.91 -10.77 30.43
CA ASP A 260 16.09 -10.19 31.51
C ASP A 260 14.64 -10.71 31.39
N GLN A 261 13.73 -10.20 32.23
CA GLN A 261 12.32 -10.58 32.22
C GLN A 261 11.59 -10.33 30.89
N HIS A 262 12.16 -9.53 29.97
CA HIS A 262 11.58 -9.21 28.66
C HIS A 262 12.18 -10.05 27.52
N SER A 263 13.11 -10.97 27.81
CA SER A 263 13.81 -11.77 26.80
C SER A 263 12.88 -12.60 25.92
N ASP A 264 11.77 -13.10 26.46
CA ASP A 264 10.82 -13.90 25.69
C ASP A 264 10.12 -13.12 24.60
N TYR A 265 9.60 -11.93 24.94
CA TYR A 265 8.98 -11.06 23.96
C TYR A 265 10.00 -10.53 22.95
N ARG A 266 11.23 -10.19 23.37
CA ARG A 266 12.32 -9.85 22.42
C ARG A 266 12.62 -10.98 21.45
N ARG A 267 12.68 -12.23 21.92
CA ARG A 267 12.92 -13.41 21.06
C ARG A 267 11.75 -13.64 20.09
N LEU A 268 10.51 -13.47 20.54
CA LEU A 268 9.32 -13.55 19.70
C LEU A 268 9.36 -12.52 18.57
N LEU A 269 9.65 -11.25 18.86
CA LEU A 269 9.75 -10.21 17.81
C LEU A 269 10.81 -10.56 16.75
N ARG A 270 12.00 -11.03 17.17
CA ARG A 270 13.03 -11.49 16.23
C ARG A 270 12.56 -12.69 15.40
N TRP A 271 11.85 -13.62 16.02
CA TRP A 271 11.30 -14.79 15.34
C TRP A 271 10.23 -14.44 14.31
N LEU A 272 9.42 -13.41 14.58
CA LEU A 272 8.42 -12.92 13.62
C LEU A 272 9.05 -12.09 12.48
N SER A 273 10.23 -11.51 12.68
CA SER A 273 10.89 -10.64 11.70
C SER A 273 11.95 -11.36 10.84
N LEU A 274 12.81 -12.20 11.43
CA LEU A 274 13.98 -12.75 10.74
C LEU A 274 13.63 -13.70 9.58
N PRO A 275 12.78 -14.74 9.75
CA PRO A 275 12.45 -15.64 8.65
C PRO A 275 11.83 -14.92 7.44
N PRO A 276 10.80 -14.05 7.58
CA PRO A 276 10.25 -13.38 6.42
C PRO A 276 11.20 -12.31 5.86
N LEU A 277 12.07 -11.68 6.67
CA LEU A 277 13.15 -10.81 6.16
C LEU A 277 14.07 -11.58 5.21
N VAL A 278 14.56 -12.75 5.65
CA VAL A 278 15.42 -13.62 4.83
C VAL A 278 14.68 -14.08 3.58
N LEU A 279 13.41 -14.48 3.69
CA LEU A 279 12.58 -14.88 2.56
C LEU A 279 12.53 -13.78 1.48
N PHE A 280 12.18 -12.54 1.85
CA PHE A 280 12.07 -11.45 0.89
C PHE A 280 13.42 -11.00 0.33
N LEU A 281 14.49 -11.08 1.12
CA LEU A 281 15.85 -10.85 0.62
C LEU A 281 16.23 -11.89 -0.45
N LEU A 282 15.95 -13.17 -0.22
CA LEU A 282 16.20 -14.22 -1.20
C LEU A 282 15.32 -14.06 -2.45
N LEU A 283 14.05 -13.68 -2.28
CA LEU A 283 13.17 -13.38 -3.41
C LEU A 283 13.67 -12.21 -4.25
N ALA A 284 14.35 -11.22 -3.65
CA ALA A 284 14.95 -10.12 -4.40
C ALA A 284 16.08 -10.58 -5.34
N GLY A 285 16.65 -11.77 -5.13
CA GLY A 285 17.58 -12.40 -6.08
C GLY A 285 16.88 -13.09 -7.26
N ARG A 286 15.56 -13.29 -7.22
CA ARG A 286 14.77 -13.97 -8.26
C ARG A 286 13.81 -13.05 -8.99
N MET A 287 13.33 -12.00 -8.33
CA MET A 287 12.31 -11.11 -8.86
C MET A 287 12.45 -9.71 -8.30
N GLN A 288 11.82 -8.75 -8.96
CA GLN A 288 11.66 -7.42 -8.40
C GLN A 288 10.69 -7.48 -7.22
N VAL A 289 11.21 -7.23 -6.02
CA VAL A 289 10.44 -7.13 -4.78
C VAL A 289 10.11 -5.66 -4.53
N LEU A 290 8.84 -5.35 -4.27
CA LEU A 290 8.43 -3.97 -3.95
C LEU A 290 8.92 -3.58 -2.56
N ILE A 291 9.31 -2.32 -2.41
CA ILE A 291 9.86 -1.82 -1.13
C ILE A 291 8.86 -2.02 0.02
N SER A 292 7.55 -1.90 -0.26
CA SER A 292 6.49 -2.08 0.73
C SER A 292 6.34 -3.51 1.26
N TRP A 293 6.96 -4.53 0.66
CA TRP A 293 6.81 -5.92 1.09
C TRP A 293 7.46 -6.19 2.45
N LEU A 294 8.48 -5.40 2.82
CA LEU A 294 9.15 -5.49 4.12
C LEU A 294 8.56 -4.57 5.21
N VAL A 295 7.59 -3.71 4.88
CA VAL A 295 6.91 -2.82 5.84
C VAL A 295 6.43 -3.52 7.12
N PRO A 296 5.71 -4.66 7.08
CA PRO A 296 5.28 -5.32 8.32
C PRO A 296 6.46 -5.82 9.17
N ILE A 297 7.58 -6.19 8.56
CA ILE A 297 8.76 -6.67 9.27
C ILE A 297 9.44 -5.52 10.00
N TRP A 298 9.63 -4.38 9.32
CA TRP A 298 10.17 -3.18 9.94
C TRP A 298 9.29 -2.68 11.08
N TRP A 299 7.96 -2.79 10.92
CA TRP A 299 6.99 -2.45 11.98
C TRP A 299 7.17 -3.30 13.24
N ILE A 300 7.34 -4.62 13.09
CA ILE A 300 7.59 -5.55 14.22
C ILE A 300 8.92 -5.25 14.92
N LEU A 301 9.91 -4.69 14.21
CA LEU A 301 11.21 -4.33 14.77
C LEU A 301 11.20 -2.98 15.51
N LEU A 302 10.22 -2.10 15.30
CA LEU A 302 10.16 -0.80 15.96
C LEU A 302 10.13 -0.90 17.50
N PRO A 303 9.33 -1.79 18.14
CA PRO A 303 9.38 -2.00 19.58
C PRO A 303 10.77 -2.41 20.09
N LEU A 304 11.45 -3.29 19.35
CA LEU A 304 12.79 -3.77 19.71
C LEU A 304 13.82 -2.63 19.65
N ALA A 305 13.77 -1.82 18.59
CA ALA A 305 14.56 -0.59 18.46
C ALA A 305 14.23 0.43 19.53
N GLY A 306 12.95 0.61 19.86
CA GLY A 306 12.51 1.52 20.91
C GLY A 306 13.05 1.14 22.29
N ALA A 307 13.07 -0.16 22.61
CA ALA A 307 13.68 -0.65 23.85
C ALA A 307 15.20 -0.45 23.85
N TRP A 308 15.89 -0.72 22.74
CA TRP A 308 17.33 -0.51 22.62
C TRP A 308 17.70 0.98 22.78
N LEU A 309 16.95 1.89 22.17
CA LEU A 309 17.14 3.34 22.33
C LEU A 309 16.84 3.82 23.76
N ALA A 310 15.82 3.25 24.41
CA ALA A 310 15.54 3.56 25.82
C ALA A 310 16.73 3.24 26.72
N GLU A 311 17.38 2.10 26.50
CA GLU A 311 18.59 1.68 27.22
C GLU A 311 19.78 2.58 26.90
N ALA A 312 20.02 2.87 25.61
CA ALA A 312 21.08 3.78 25.17
C ALA A 312 20.92 5.17 25.79
N TRP A 313 19.69 5.67 25.89
CA TRP A 313 19.35 6.95 26.52
C TRP A 313 19.66 6.94 28.02
N GLN A 314 19.24 5.90 28.74
CA GLN A 314 19.54 5.75 30.17
C GLN A 314 21.05 5.69 30.44
N ARG A 315 21.80 5.02 29.56
CA ARG A 315 23.27 4.93 29.62
C ARG A 315 23.99 6.17 29.10
N ARG A 316 23.26 7.19 28.62
CA ARG A 316 23.82 8.41 28.00
C ARG A 316 24.80 8.10 26.87
N ALA A 317 24.45 7.13 26.02
CA ALA A 317 25.32 6.67 24.94
C ALA A 317 25.71 7.83 24.03
N GLY A 318 27.03 7.99 23.79
CA GLY A 318 27.59 9.16 23.10
C GLY A 318 27.10 9.36 21.66
N PHE A 319 26.63 8.32 20.96
CA PHE A 319 26.11 8.44 19.60
C PHE A 319 24.79 9.25 19.55
N LEU A 320 24.00 9.24 20.63
CA LEU A 320 22.69 9.89 20.67
C LEU A 320 22.78 11.41 20.49
N ARG A 321 23.91 12.04 20.87
CA ARG A 321 24.13 13.48 20.71
C ARG A 321 24.10 13.94 19.25
N TRP A 322 24.49 13.07 18.32
CA TRP A 322 24.48 13.35 16.88
C TRP A 322 23.28 12.70 16.20
N TRP A 323 22.92 11.48 16.61
CA TRP A 323 21.82 10.73 16.00
C TRP A 323 20.45 11.40 16.20
N LEU A 324 20.20 12.00 17.37
CA LEU A 324 18.91 12.63 17.68
C LEU A 324 18.57 13.82 16.79
N PRO A 325 19.38 14.90 16.74
CA PRO A 325 19.05 16.06 15.91
C PRO A 325 18.92 15.66 14.43
N LEU A 326 19.80 14.76 13.96
CA LEU A 326 19.76 14.24 12.59
C LEU A 326 18.45 13.51 12.28
N THR A 327 18.03 12.60 13.15
CA THR A 327 16.86 11.73 12.92
C THR A 327 15.54 12.43 13.22
N ILE A 328 15.51 13.44 14.10
CA ILE A 328 14.30 14.21 14.38
C ILE A 328 14.04 15.25 13.26
N ALA A 329 15.08 15.91 12.75
CA ALA A 329 14.93 17.01 11.80
C ALA A 329 14.89 16.53 10.34
N LEU A 330 15.81 15.65 9.93
CA LEU A 330 16.00 15.36 8.50
C LEU A 330 14.87 14.53 7.88
N PRO A 331 14.35 13.45 8.47
CA PRO A 331 13.32 12.64 7.80
C PRO A 331 12.05 13.44 7.49
N PRO A 332 11.46 14.23 8.42
CA PRO A 332 10.33 15.09 8.09
C PRO A 332 10.68 16.15 7.05
N LEU A 333 11.87 16.78 7.15
CA LEU A 333 12.33 17.76 6.18
C LEU A 333 12.46 17.16 4.78
N LEU A 334 13.08 15.98 4.65
CA LEU A 334 13.23 15.28 3.39
C LEU A 334 11.88 14.84 2.81
N ALA A 335 10.93 14.39 3.64
CA ALA A 335 9.57 14.09 3.20
C ALA A 335 8.87 15.34 2.63
N LEU A 336 9.04 16.49 3.28
CA LEU A 336 8.51 17.77 2.80
C LEU A 336 9.19 18.22 1.51
N VAL A 337 10.53 18.16 1.44
CA VAL A 337 11.29 18.50 0.22
C VAL A 337 10.92 17.59 -0.94
N ALA A 338 10.81 16.27 -0.70
CA ALA A 338 10.35 15.31 -1.71
C ALA A 338 8.93 15.63 -2.18
N THR A 339 8.04 16.01 -1.26
CA THR A 339 6.66 16.40 -1.60
C THR A 339 6.62 17.69 -2.42
N VAL A 340 7.41 18.71 -2.04
CA VAL A 340 7.55 19.94 -2.84
C VAL A 340 8.12 19.60 -4.21
N HIS A 341 9.15 18.76 -4.30
CA HIS A 341 9.69 18.32 -5.57
C HIS A 341 8.63 17.61 -6.42
N VAL A 342 7.88 16.64 -5.89
CA VAL A 342 6.79 15.97 -6.62
C VAL A 342 5.81 16.99 -7.22
N ARG A 343 5.44 18.05 -6.47
CA ARG A 343 4.51 19.08 -6.94
C ARG A 343 5.10 20.06 -7.95
N SER A 344 6.30 20.59 -7.70
CA SER A 344 6.84 21.74 -8.45
C SER A 344 8.00 21.39 -9.38
N GLY A 345 8.56 20.19 -9.29
CA GLY A 345 9.80 19.86 -9.98
C GLY A 345 11.03 20.54 -9.41
N LEU A 346 11.01 20.99 -8.14
CA LEU A 346 12.11 21.75 -7.52
C LEU A 346 13.53 21.17 -7.78
N ALA A 347 13.70 19.85 -7.61
CA ALA A 347 14.96 19.14 -7.84
C ALA A 347 15.12 18.57 -9.27
N ALA A 348 14.23 18.87 -10.21
CA ALA A 348 14.28 18.34 -11.58
C ALA A 348 15.60 18.67 -12.32
N PRO A 349 16.21 19.87 -12.15
CA PRO A 349 17.52 20.16 -12.75
C PRO A 349 18.65 19.26 -12.23
N LEU A 350 18.51 18.71 -11.02
CA LEU A 350 19.52 17.86 -10.39
C LEU A 350 19.38 16.38 -10.79
N LEU A 351 18.15 15.91 -11.02
CA LEU A 351 17.85 14.52 -11.33
C LEU A 351 17.89 14.22 -12.84
N GLY A 352 17.68 15.24 -13.68
CA GLY A 352 17.55 15.07 -15.11
C GLY A 352 16.17 14.55 -15.52
N ALA A 353 15.68 15.01 -16.67
CA ALA A 353 14.29 14.83 -17.09
C ALA A 353 13.84 13.35 -17.22
N THR A 354 14.74 12.45 -17.58
CA THR A 354 14.44 11.03 -17.84
C THR A 354 14.55 10.13 -16.60
N GLN A 355 15.24 10.58 -15.55
CA GLN A 355 15.42 9.82 -14.31
C GLN A 355 14.43 10.23 -13.23
N ASP A 356 13.84 11.43 -13.35
CA ASP A 356 12.81 11.91 -12.44
C ASP A 356 11.45 11.24 -12.70
N THR A 357 11.25 10.08 -12.07
CA THR A 357 9.98 9.34 -12.13
C THR A 357 8.83 10.03 -11.42
N SER A 358 9.07 11.07 -10.61
CA SER A 358 7.98 11.79 -9.94
C SER A 358 7.15 12.66 -10.88
N ARG A 359 7.66 12.89 -12.12
CA ARG A 359 6.89 13.52 -13.20
C ARG A 359 5.64 12.73 -13.59
N GLU A 360 5.62 11.43 -13.33
CA GLU A 360 4.48 10.58 -13.70
C GLU A 360 3.31 10.70 -12.73
N LEU A 361 3.54 11.27 -11.54
CA LEU A 361 2.47 11.59 -10.61
C LEU A 361 1.81 12.90 -11.05
N SER A 362 0.48 12.91 -11.10
CA SER A 362 -0.29 14.07 -11.51
C SER A 362 -1.40 14.37 -10.53
N SER A 363 -1.73 15.66 -10.40
CA SER A 363 -2.83 16.10 -9.54
C SER A 363 -4.17 15.86 -10.22
N SER A 364 -5.11 15.20 -9.52
CA SER A 364 -6.47 15.04 -10.02
C SER A 364 -7.21 16.39 -10.15
N HIS A 365 -6.87 17.36 -9.31
CA HIS A 365 -7.41 18.73 -9.40
C HIS A 365 -6.93 19.45 -10.65
N GLU A 366 -5.68 19.24 -11.03
CA GLU A 366 -5.10 19.81 -12.24
C GLU A 366 -5.66 19.16 -13.50
N LEU A 367 -5.79 17.82 -13.51
CA LEU A 367 -6.48 17.11 -14.58
C LEU A 367 -7.90 17.65 -14.74
N ARG A 368 -8.63 17.85 -13.64
CA ARG A 368 -9.96 18.46 -13.67
C ARG A 368 -9.94 19.85 -14.30
N ALA A 369 -9.05 20.73 -13.85
CA ALA A 369 -8.95 22.10 -14.37
C ALA A 369 -8.61 22.11 -15.88
N ALA A 370 -7.67 21.26 -16.30
CA ALA A 370 -7.27 21.12 -17.70
C ALA A 370 -8.42 20.58 -18.57
N LEU A 371 -9.22 19.64 -18.07
CA LEU A 371 -10.41 19.15 -18.77
C LEU A 371 -11.50 20.23 -18.86
N GLN A 372 -11.75 20.98 -17.78
CA GLN A 372 -12.74 22.07 -17.76
C GLN A 372 -12.37 23.22 -18.72
N ALA A 373 -11.08 23.42 -18.99
CA ALA A 373 -10.59 24.36 -19.98
C ALA A 373 -10.89 23.93 -21.44
N GLU A 374 -11.31 22.68 -21.65
CA GLU A 374 -11.71 22.11 -22.94
C GLU A 374 -13.20 21.72 -22.92
N PRO A 375 -14.15 22.67 -23.09
CA PRO A 375 -15.57 22.45 -22.80
C PRO A 375 -16.20 21.29 -23.60
N ARG A 376 -15.75 21.08 -24.84
CA ARG A 376 -16.23 19.97 -25.70
C ARG A 376 -15.82 18.61 -25.14
N LEU A 377 -14.57 18.49 -24.70
CA LEU A 377 -14.05 17.28 -24.10
C LEU A 377 -14.69 17.03 -22.72
N TRP A 378 -14.78 18.08 -21.88
CA TRP A 378 -15.45 18.02 -20.58
C TRP A 378 -16.88 17.48 -20.71
N SER A 379 -17.70 18.11 -21.57
CA SER A 379 -19.09 17.69 -21.82
C SER A 379 -19.17 16.24 -22.32
N SER A 380 -18.26 15.84 -23.23
CA SER A 380 -18.22 14.47 -23.74
C SER A 380 -17.90 13.44 -22.64
N LEU A 381 -17.03 13.77 -21.68
CA LEU A 381 -16.71 12.89 -20.54
C LEU A 381 -17.85 12.79 -19.52
N GLN A 382 -18.63 13.87 -19.36
CA GLN A 382 -19.82 13.86 -18.49
C GLN A 382 -20.96 13.01 -19.07
N GLN A 383 -21.08 12.99 -20.40
CA GLN A 383 -22.12 12.28 -21.15
C GLN A 383 -21.72 10.85 -21.56
N ALA A 384 -20.48 10.44 -21.33
CA ALA A 384 -20.02 9.11 -21.70
C ALA A 384 -20.68 8.04 -20.81
N ASP A 385 -21.16 6.97 -21.42
CA ASP A 385 -21.66 5.80 -20.69
C ASP A 385 -20.50 4.96 -20.11
N LEU A 386 -19.36 4.97 -20.80
CA LEU A 386 -18.21 4.12 -20.51
C LEU A 386 -16.89 4.88 -20.70
N LEU A 387 -16.05 4.85 -19.67
CA LEU A 387 -14.70 5.42 -19.67
C LEU A 387 -13.67 4.30 -19.49
N VAL A 388 -12.78 4.17 -20.47
CA VAL A 388 -11.84 3.05 -20.58
C VAL A 388 -10.40 3.55 -20.47
N GLY A 389 -9.72 3.19 -19.38
CA GLY A 389 -8.28 3.45 -19.26
C GLY A 389 -7.43 2.38 -19.96
N GLU A 390 -6.22 2.73 -20.39
CA GLU A 390 -5.26 1.74 -20.92
C GLU A 390 -4.62 0.88 -19.85
N ARG A 391 -4.51 1.41 -18.64
CA ARG A 391 -3.94 0.70 -17.48
C ARG A 391 -4.96 0.69 -16.36
N TYR A 392 -4.94 -0.37 -15.56
CA TYR A 392 -5.90 -0.57 -14.48
C TYR A 392 -5.95 0.61 -13.47
N TYR A 393 -4.87 1.37 -13.31
CA TYR A 393 -4.86 2.48 -12.36
C TYR A 393 -5.40 3.80 -12.94
N GLU A 394 -5.39 3.98 -14.26
CA GLU A 394 -5.76 5.24 -14.92
C GLU A 394 -7.24 5.63 -14.73
N PRO A 395 -8.22 4.70 -14.77
CA PRO A 395 -9.62 4.98 -14.43
C PRO A 395 -9.78 5.67 -13.08
N GLY A 396 -8.93 5.34 -12.11
CA GLY A 396 -9.00 5.93 -10.78
C GLY A 396 -8.67 7.41 -10.78
N PHE A 397 -7.66 7.81 -11.55
CA PHE A 397 -7.27 9.22 -11.66
C PHE A 397 -8.36 10.04 -12.33
N LEU A 398 -8.91 9.53 -13.44
CA LEU A 398 -9.98 10.22 -14.14
C LEU A 398 -11.25 10.30 -13.27
N ALA A 399 -11.60 9.22 -12.56
CA ALA A 399 -12.72 9.23 -11.62
C ALA A 399 -12.53 10.26 -10.48
N LEU A 400 -11.32 10.39 -9.94
CA LEU A 400 -11.00 11.43 -8.95
C LEU A 400 -11.09 12.86 -9.51
N ALA A 401 -10.78 13.06 -10.79
CA ALA A 401 -10.87 14.36 -11.46
C ALA A 401 -12.32 14.74 -11.82
N LEU A 402 -13.08 13.79 -12.36
CA LEU A 402 -14.48 13.98 -12.73
C LEU A 402 -15.38 14.08 -11.48
N GLY A 403 -15.07 13.35 -10.42
CA GLY A 403 -15.87 13.35 -9.19
C GLY A 403 -17.32 12.98 -9.48
N ARG A 404 -18.27 13.83 -9.05
CA ARG A 404 -19.71 13.61 -9.26
C ARG A 404 -20.23 14.11 -10.60
N ASP A 405 -19.37 14.71 -11.43
CA ASP A 405 -19.78 15.27 -12.71
C ASP A 405 -19.93 14.22 -13.82
N SER A 406 -19.52 12.98 -13.57
CA SER A 406 -19.70 11.87 -14.47
C SER A 406 -20.41 10.72 -13.74
N THR A 407 -21.31 10.06 -14.46
CA THR A 407 -21.98 8.82 -14.02
C THR A 407 -21.51 7.61 -14.82
N ALA A 408 -20.46 7.78 -15.63
CA ALA A 408 -19.93 6.74 -16.49
C ALA A 408 -19.47 5.52 -15.69
N GLU A 409 -19.63 4.34 -16.26
CA GLU A 409 -18.91 3.17 -15.79
C GLU A 409 -17.43 3.28 -16.19
N PHE A 410 -16.54 2.90 -15.26
CA PHE A 410 -15.10 2.95 -15.46
C PHE A 410 -14.55 1.54 -15.63
N THR A 411 -13.67 1.33 -16.61
CA THR A 411 -13.02 0.03 -16.83
C THR A 411 -11.65 0.18 -17.50
N THR A 412 -10.99 -0.94 -17.76
CA THR A 412 -9.81 -1.01 -18.62
C THR A 412 -9.93 -2.18 -19.60
N PHE A 413 -9.60 -1.92 -20.86
CA PHE A 413 -9.64 -2.89 -21.96
C PHE A 413 -8.25 -3.43 -22.31
N ASN A 414 -7.45 -3.67 -21.27
CA ASN A 414 -6.08 -4.11 -21.41
C ASN A 414 -5.91 -5.58 -20.99
N GLY A 415 -4.65 -6.03 -21.03
CA GLY A 415 -4.32 -7.39 -20.63
C GLY A 415 -4.23 -7.68 -19.14
N ASP A 416 -4.21 -6.63 -18.32
CA ASP A 416 -4.12 -6.71 -16.88
C ASP A 416 -5.27 -5.91 -16.26
N ALA A 417 -6.50 -6.41 -16.43
CA ALA A 417 -7.71 -5.70 -15.99
C ALA A 417 -7.96 -5.80 -14.47
N ARG A 418 -7.27 -6.73 -13.79
CA ARG A 418 -7.39 -6.98 -12.34
C ARG A 418 -8.86 -7.00 -11.89
N GLY A 419 -9.20 -6.24 -10.84
CA GLY A 419 -10.55 -6.07 -10.32
C GLY A 419 -11.61 -5.68 -11.36
N PHE A 420 -11.27 -4.93 -12.42
CA PHE A 420 -12.26 -4.58 -13.46
C PHE A 420 -12.79 -5.80 -14.20
N ALA A 421 -12.04 -6.91 -14.27
CA ALA A 421 -12.54 -8.16 -14.82
C ALA A 421 -13.72 -8.74 -14.01
N PHE A 422 -13.86 -8.37 -12.74
CA PHE A 422 -14.87 -8.88 -11.81
C PHE A 422 -16.02 -7.88 -11.57
N TRP A 423 -15.83 -6.61 -11.94
CA TRP A 423 -16.87 -5.58 -11.85
C TRP A 423 -17.60 -5.35 -13.18
N GLN A 424 -17.17 -6.03 -14.25
CA GLN A 424 -17.81 -5.94 -15.55
C GLN A 424 -19.28 -6.42 -15.49
N PRO A 425 -20.22 -5.71 -16.15
CA PRO A 425 -21.60 -6.15 -16.29
C PRO A 425 -21.71 -7.49 -17.04
N LYS A 426 -22.86 -8.16 -16.93
CA LYS A 426 -23.08 -9.50 -17.50
C LYS A 426 -23.05 -9.51 -19.03
N ASP A 427 -23.48 -8.43 -19.66
CA ASP A 427 -23.46 -8.21 -21.11
C ASP A 427 -22.07 -7.86 -21.65
N GLY A 428 -21.06 -7.76 -20.78
CA GLY A 428 -19.70 -7.43 -21.16
C GLY A 428 -19.53 -6.06 -21.80
N PHE A 429 -20.43 -5.11 -21.56
CA PHE A 429 -20.50 -3.81 -22.26
C PHE A 429 -20.95 -3.87 -23.73
N ALA A 430 -21.54 -4.98 -24.19
CA ALA A 430 -22.06 -5.09 -25.56
C ALA A 430 -23.01 -3.93 -25.91
N GLY A 431 -22.87 -3.37 -27.11
CA GLY A 431 -23.67 -2.24 -27.58
C GLY A 431 -23.32 -0.88 -26.97
N ARG A 432 -22.41 -0.81 -26.00
CA ARG A 432 -22.01 0.48 -25.40
C ARG A 432 -20.94 1.16 -26.24
N SER A 433 -21.08 2.47 -26.38
CA SER A 433 -20.03 3.38 -26.86
C SER A 433 -19.32 4.02 -25.66
N GLY A 434 -18.16 4.64 -25.90
CA GLY A 434 -17.45 5.29 -24.81
C GLY A 434 -16.24 6.09 -25.25
N ILE A 435 -15.43 6.44 -24.26
CA ILE A 435 -14.18 7.16 -24.44
C ILE A 435 -13.05 6.32 -23.85
N VAL A 436 -12.04 6.06 -24.67
CA VAL A 436 -10.78 5.47 -24.24
C VAL A 436 -9.75 6.57 -24.02
N PHE A 437 -8.95 6.44 -22.96
CA PHE A 437 -7.94 7.43 -22.63
C PHE A 437 -6.67 6.79 -22.07
N GLY A 438 -5.56 7.51 -22.22
CA GLY A 438 -4.25 7.06 -21.76
C GLY A 438 -3.34 8.23 -21.44
N PHE A 439 -2.44 7.99 -20.47
CA PHE A 439 -1.40 8.95 -20.12
C PHE A 439 -0.19 8.70 -21.01
N ASN A 440 0.26 9.76 -21.70
CA ASN A 440 1.48 9.77 -22.48
C ASN A 440 2.52 10.65 -21.78
N MET A 441 3.74 10.12 -21.65
CA MET A 441 4.91 10.91 -21.27
C MET A 441 5.82 11.13 -22.48
N PRO A 442 5.78 12.31 -23.14
CA PRO A 442 6.46 12.54 -24.42
C PRO A 442 7.97 12.25 -24.44
N GLN A 443 8.63 12.33 -23.28
CA GLN A 443 10.08 12.11 -23.12
C GLN A 443 10.46 10.63 -22.95
N ARG A 444 9.50 9.77 -22.58
CA ARG A 444 9.69 8.32 -22.36
C ARG A 444 9.00 7.50 -23.44
N ASP A 445 7.87 8.01 -23.90
CA ASP A 445 6.97 7.33 -24.78
C ASP A 445 7.12 7.85 -26.21
N ARG A 446 7.60 6.98 -27.10
CA ARG A 446 7.92 7.36 -28.49
C ARG A 446 6.70 7.49 -29.43
N ALA A 447 5.51 7.05 -29.00
CA ALA A 447 4.32 6.95 -29.86
C ALA A 447 3.05 7.39 -29.13
N ASP A 448 2.00 7.76 -29.85
CA ASP A 448 0.69 8.05 -29.27
C ASP A 448 0.12 6.79 -28.55
N PRO A 449 -0.63 6.90 -27.43
CA PRO A 449 -1.31 5.73 -26.86
C PRO A 449 -2.13 4.95 -27.91
N ALA A 450 -2.73 5.66 -28.88
CA ALA A 450 -3.44 5.06 -30.01
C ALA A 450 -2.58 4.18 -30.93
N GLU A 451 -1.32 4.55 -31.11
CA GLU A 451 -0.38 3.87 -32.01
C GLU A 451 0.31 2.67 -31.36
N ARG A 452 0.19 2.50 -30.04
CA ARG A 452 0.95 1.49 -29.28
C ARG A 452 0.25 0.14 -29.12
N ARG A 453 -0.98 -0.03 -29.61
CA ARG A 453 -1.84 -1.11 -29.08
C ARG A 453 -2.75 -1.76 -30.13
N GLY A 454 -2.53 -3.05 -30.38
CA GLY A 454 -3.41 -3.86 -31.24
C GLY A 454 -4.85 -4.07 -30.71
N TRP A 455 -5.13 -3.79 -29.43
CA TRP A 455 -6.49 -3.91 -28.89
C TRP A 455 -7.38 -2.70 -29.22
N LEU A 456 -6.82 -1.53 -29.48
CA LEU A 456 -7.58 -0.35 -29.92
C LEU A 456 -8.20 -0.60 -31.30
N ASN A 457 -7.51 -1.37 -32.16
CA ASN A 457 -8.05 -1.83 -33.44
C ASN A 457 -9.27 -2.76 -33.30
N ARG A 458 -9.55 -3.27 -32.09
CA ARG A 458 -10.76 -4.06 -31.79
C ARG A 458 -11.95 -3.16 -31.46
N LEU A 459 -11.72 -1.87 -31.17
CA LEU A 459 -12.79 -0.91 -30.91
C LEU A 459 -13.32 -0.37 -32.24
N PRO A 460 -14.65 -0.27 -32.41
CA PRO A 460 -15.25 0.24 -33.63
C PRO A 460 -15.17 1.76 -33.69
N GLY A 461 -14.84 2.32 -34.85
CA GLY A 461 -14.90 3.76 -35.12
C GLY A 461 -14.10 4.61 -34.14
N VAL A 462 -12.85 4.23 -33.86
CA VAL A 462 -11.98 4.99 -32.96
C VAL A 462 -11.61 6.32 -33.61
N GLU A 463 -12.00 7.43 -32.96
CA GLU A 463 -11.75 8.78 -33.45
C GLU A 463 -11.10 9.65 -32.35
N PRO A 464 -10.11 10.50 -32.67
CA PRO A 464 -9.54 11.43 -31.70
C PRO A 464 -10.60 12.41 -31.17
N LEU A 465 -10.73 12.50 -29.85
CA LEU A 465 -11.66 13.41 -29.19
C LEU A 465 -10.96 14.68 -28.67
N GLY A 466 -9.71 14.53 -28.20
CA GLY A 466 -8.92 15.65 -27.70
C GLY A 466 -7.77 15.20 -26.81
N ALA A 467 -6.99 16.15 -26.32
CA ALA A 467 -5.91 15.91 -25.38
C ALA A 467 -5.78 17.08 -24.41
N VAL A 468 -5.34 16.80 -23.18
CA VAL A 468 -5.00 17.82 -22.20
C VAL A 468 -3.56 17.65 -21.73
N GLN A 469 -2.82 18.75 -21.70
CA GLN A 469 -1.45 18.79 -21.16
C GLN A 469 -1.53 19.13 -19.68
N LEU A 470 -1.07 18.23 -18.82
CA LEU A 470 -0.89 18.52 -17.41
C LEU A 470 0.41 19.28 -17.20
N GLN A 471 0.48 20.11 -16.18
CA GLN A 471 1.67 20.83 -15.76
C GLN A 471 2.25 20.19 -14.50
N ARG A 472 3.48 20.58 -14.16
CA ARG A 472 4.12 20.25 -12.90
C ARG A 472 5.02 21.42 -12.54
N GLY A 473 4.58 22.23 -11.58
CA GLY A 473 5.14 23.57 -11.41
C GLY A 473 5.04 24.34 -12.74
N ASP A 474 6.14 24.93 -13.17
CA ASP A 474 6.20 25.68 -14.44
C ASP A 474 6.53 24.80 -15.66
N GLY A 475 6.73 23.49 -15.47
CA GLY A 475 7.15 22.55 -16.51
C GLY A 475 6.02 21.66 -17.05
N PRO A 476 6.19 21.07 -18.25
CA PRO A 476 5.21 20.14 -18.80
C PRO A 476 5.24 18.80 -18.05
N GLY A 477 4.05 18.34 -17.65
CA GLY A 477 3.76 17.02 -17.11
C GLY A 477 3.28 16.03 -18.20
N PRO A 478 2.54 14.97 -17.82
CA PRO A 478 1.95 14.03 -18.77
C PRO A 478 0.88 14.68 -19.66
N VAL A 479 0.73 14.17 -20.88
CA VAL A 479 -0.41 14.48 -21.76
C VAL A 479 -1.44 13.36 -21.62
N VAL A 480 -2.69 13.70 -21.34
CA VAL A 480 -3.79 12.73 -21.37
C VAL A 480 -4.52 12.86 -22.69
N ARG A 481 -4.59 11.78 -23.46
CA ARG A 481 -5.24 11.73 -24.77
C ARG A 481 -6.53 10.94 -24.69
N PHE A 482 -7.54 11.39 -25.43
CA PHE A 482 -8.89 10.84 -25.42
C PHE A 482 -9.32 10.50 -26.85
N TYR A 483 -9.92 9.32 -27.00
CA TYR A 483 -10.48 8.83 -28.24
C TYR A 483 -11.89 8.33 -27.99
N ARG A 484 -12.83 8.68 -28.86
CA ARG A 484 -14.18 8.13 -28.83
C ARG A 484 -14.18 6.81 -29.60
N PHE A 485 -14.99 5.85 -29.15
CA PHE A 485 -15.30 4.64 -29.91
C PHE A 485 -16.82 4.42 -29.97
N GLY A 486 -17.27 3.81 -31.06
CA GLY A 486 -18.67 3.47 -31.31
C GLY A 486 -19.17 2.26 -30.51
N PRO A 487 -20.43 1.85 -30.71
CA PRO A 487 -21.03 0.71 -30.01
C PRO A 487 -20.24 -0.59 -30.20
N LEU A 488 -19.87 -1.26 -29.10
CA LEU A 488 -19.22 -2.57 -29.17
C LEU A 488 -20.12 -3.60 -29.86
N THR A 489 -19.56 -4.34 -30.83
CA THR A 489 -20.28 -5.37 -31.60
C THR A 489 -20.64 -6.61 -30.78
N GLY A 490 -20.01 -6.79 -29.61
CA GLY A 490 -20.24 -7.89 -28.70
C GLY A 490 -19.63 -7.63 -27.33
N PRO A 491 -19.74 -8.59 -26.39
CA PRO A 491 -19.17 -8.44 -25.04
C PRO A 491 -17.64 -8.33 -25.11
N TRP A 492 -17.08 -7.40 -24.34
CA TRP A 492 -15.63 -7.34 -24.15
C TRP A 492 -15.15 -8.56 -23.34
N PRO A 493 -14.11 -9.28 -23.80
CA PRO A 493 -13.69 -10.52 -23.18
C PRO A 493 -13.18 -10.32 -21.74
N ARG A 494 -13.62 -11.20 -20.84
CA ARG A 494 -13.05 -11.32 -19.49
C ARG A 494 -11.72 -12.03 -19.57
N ARG A 495 -10.68 -11.49 -18.93
CA ARG A 495 -9.35 -12.14 -18.87
C ARG A 495 -9.12 -13.01 -17.65
N TYR A 496 -9.92 -12.82 -16.61
CA TYR A 496 -9.79 -13.53 -15.34
C TYR A 496 -11.15 -14.08 -14.89
N GLY A 497 -11.12 -15.17 -14.12
CA GLY A 497 -12.32 -15.77 -13.53
C GLY A 497 -13.09 -16.71 -14.48
N PRO A 498 -14.25 -17.22 -14.02
CA PRO A 498 -15.08 -18.13 -14.81
C PRO A 498 -15.53 -17.52 -16.14
N GLY A 499 -15.32 -18.22 -17.25
CA GLY A 499 -15.65 -17.75 -18.60
C GLY A 499 -14.61 -16.78 -19.20
N ALA A 500 -13.39 -16.73 -18.64
CA ALA A 500 -12.31 -15.94 -19.21
C ALA A 500 -11.85 -16.47 -20.57
N LEU A 501 -11.65 -15.57 -21.53
CA LEU A 501 -11.11 -15.86 -22.86
C LEU A 501 -9.63 -15.45 -22.89
N ASN A 502 -8.78 -16.30 -23.48
CA ASN A 502 -7.38 -15.94 -23.70
C ASN A 502 -7.32 -14.85 -24.78
N PRO A 503 -6.56 -13.76 -24.64
CA PRO A 503 -6.35 -12.79 -25.72
C PRO A 503 -5.81 -13.35 -27.04
N ASP A 504 -5.14 -14.51 -26.99
CA ASP A 504 -4.65 -15.27 -28.15
C ASP A 504 -5.72 -16.20 -28.75
N ASP A 505 -6.85 -16.40 -28.04
CA ASP A 505 -8.03 -17.00 -28.62
C ASP A 505 -8.74 -15.91 -29.45
N ASP A 506 -8.43 -15.93 -30.75
CA ASP A 506 -9.13 -15.13 -31.75
C ASP A 506 -10.64 -15.43 -31.70
N PRO A 507 -11.53 -14.45 -31.48
CA PRO A 507 -12.98 -14.66 -31.55
C PRO A 507 -13.48 -14.97 -32.97
N ARG A 508 -12.60 -14.97 -33.99
CA ARG A 508 -12.90 -15.43 -35.36
C ARG A 508 -12.51 -16.90 -35.62
N ARG A 509 -12.15 -17.68 -34.60
CA ARG A 509 -11.98 -19.14 -34.69
C ARG A 509 -13.17 -19.89 -34.13
#